data_AF-A0A090MGF9-F1
#
_entry.id   AF-A0A090MGF9-F1
#
_cell.length_a   1.000
_cell.length_b   1.000
_cell.length_c   1.000
_cell.angle_alpha   90.00
_cell.angle_beta   90.00
_cell.angle_gamma   90.00
#
_symmetry.space_group_name_H-M   'P 1'
#
loop_
_entity.id
_entity.type
_entity.pdbx_description
1 polymer ?
#
loop_
_entity_poly.entity_id
_entity_poly.type
_entity_poly.pdbx_seq_one_letter_code
_entity_poly.pdbx_strand_id
1 'polypeptide(L)'
;MPFESYVRSADGSELKVIGIGTVALLTKASPNRTGPRSHGTLRLTNVLYVPSAICNIIGQPVVDRYNIITRGIEGTITDLSDGHSVAYFKRQMEAAKNFEIRLSGPPIGPKVGPSPFNPSMMYCIRASWPDSERERLAALQASRQPAAGANLDLAPSEKTWLKEHFQSEFQFLQLYGLSVFKEEDRKEGRTILRTIMAHNEDGASDNEKSDGFDFETR
;
A
#
# COMPACT_ATOMS: atom_id res chain seq x y z
N MET A 1 -0.48 5.77 9.32
CA MET A 1 0.54 6.76 9.75
C MET A 1 -0.12 7.83 10.61
N PRO A 2 0.54 8.30 11.67
CA PRO A 2 0.10 9.49 12.39
C PRO A 2 0.03 10.67 11.44
N PHE A 3 -1.10 11.37 11.43
CA PHE A 3 -1.35 12.56 10.63
C PHE A 3 -2.53 13.29 11.29
N GLU A 4 -2.23 14.33 12.05
CA GLU A 4 -3.24 15.10 12.75
C GLU A 4 -3.97 16.01 11.77
N SER A 5 -5.27 15.81 11.59
CA SER A 5 -6.13 16.55 10.65
C SER A 5 -7.54 16.65 11.26
N TYR A 6 -8.52 17.13 10.50
CA TYR A 6 -9.92 17.11 10.87
C TYR A 6 -10.83 16.81 9.67
N VAL A 7 -12.08 16.46 9.94
CA VAL A 7 -13.17 16.42 8.95
C VAL A 7 -14.33 17.26 9.45
N ARG A 8 -15.09 17.86 8.53
CA ARG A 8 -16.33 18.58 8.85
C ARG A 8 -17.52 17.65 8.72
N SER A 9 -18.30 17.56 9.79
CA SER A 9 -19.55 16.80 9.87
C SER A 9 -20.70 17.55 9.18
N ALA A 10 -21.84 16.87 9.01
CA ALA A 10 -23.06 17.41 8.44
C ALA A 10 -23.60 18.65 9.19
N ASP A 11 -23.39 18.69 10.51
CA ASP A 11 -23.80 19.79 11.39
C ASP A 11 -22.78 20.94 11.47
N GLY A 12 -21.70 20.85 10.69
CA GLY A 12 -20.62 21.84 10.68
C GLY A 12 -19.56 21.64 11.76
N SER A 13 -19.73 20.67 12.66
CA SER A 13 -18.73 20.35 13.68
C SER A 13 -17.45 19.77 13.06
N GLU A 14 -16.31 20.03 13.70
CA GLU A 14 -15.02 19.48 13.30
C GLU A 14 -14.67 18.27 14.16
N LEU A 15 -14.46 17.13 13.49
CA LEU A 15 -14.06 15.87 14.14
C LEU A 15 -12.58 15.63 13.90
N LYS A 16 -11.82 15.36 14.97
CA LYS A 16 -10.37 15.16 14.91
C LYS A 16 -10.03 13.86 14.17
N VAL A 17 -9.18 13.97 13.15
CA VAL A 17 -8.51 12.85 12.49
C VAL A 17 -7.15 12.67 13.15
N ILE A 18 -6.87 11.49 13.70
CA ILE A 18 -5.59 11.23 14.40
C ILE A 18 -4.62 10.41 13.56
N GLY A 19 -5.07 9.85 12.44
CA GLY A 19 -4.22 9.13 11.52
C GLY A 19 -4.89 8.85 10.19
N ILE A 20 -4.05 8.57 9.19
CA ILE A 20 -4.49 8.19 7.85
C ILE A 20 -3.80 6.88 7.48
N GLY A 21 -4.51 5.95 6.86
CA GLY A 21 -3.98 4.61 6.60
C GLY A 21 -4.54 3.92 5.38
N THR A 22 -4.02 2.72 5.14
CA THR A 22 -4.57 1.76 4.19
C THR A 22 -5.23 0.63 4.96
N VAL A 23 -6.43 0.25 4.58
CA VAL A 23 -7.18 -0.87 5.15
C VAL A 23 -7.45 -1.89 4.05
N ALA A 24 -7.04 -3.14 4.28
CA ALA A 24 -7.36 -4.25 3.40
C ALA A 24 -8.52 -5.05 4.02
N LEU A 25 -9.65 -5.11 3.31
CA LEU A 25 -10.82 -5.88 3.71
C LEU A 25 -10.90 -7.16 2.89
N LEU A 26 -10.93 -8.31 3.56
CA LEU A 26 -11.21 -9.58 2.91
C LEU A 26 -12.71 -9.72 2.72
N THR A 27 -13.14 -9.80 1.46
CA THR A 27 -14.53 -9.67 1.03
C THR A 27 -14.96 -10.86 0.21
N LYS A 28 -16.27 -11.08 0.12
CA LYS A 28 -16.82 -11.97 -0.91
C LYS A 28 -16.90 -11.20 -2.23
N ALA A 29 -16.37 -11.79 -3.29
CA ALA A 29 -16.34 -11.21 -4.63
C ALA A 29 -17.70 -11.25 -5.34
N SER A 30 -18.58 -12.19 -5.00
CA SER A 30 -19.91 -12.33 -5.60
C SER A 30 -20.82 -13.15 -4.67
N PRO A 31 -22.13 -12.90 -4.65
CA PRO A 31 -23.08 -13.69 -3.87
C PRO A 31 -23.17 -15.15 -4.34
N ASN A 32 -22.95 -15.41 -5.63
CA ASN A 32 -23.19 -16.72 -6.26
C ASN A 32 -21.92 -17.56 -6.42
N ARG A 33 -20.74 -17.01 -6.09
CA ARG A 33 -19.47 -17.73 -6.20
C ARG A 33 -19.17 -18.47 -4.90
N THR A 34 -18.70 -19.71 -5.03
CA THR A 34 -18.20 -20.55 -3.94
C THR A 34 -16.73 -20.91 -4.16
N GLY A 35 -16.08 -21.46 -3.14
CA GLY A 35 -14.67 -21.87 -3.19
C GLY A 35 -13.67 -20.71 -3.08
N PRO A 36 -12.35 -20.99 -3.20
CA PRO A 36 -11.29 -20.00 -2.94
C PRO A 36 -11.38 -18.74 -3.80
N ARG A 37 -11.79 -18.88 -5.07
CA ARG A 37 -11.98 -17.75 -6.00
C ARG A 37 -13.22 -16.90 -5.71
N SER A 38 -14.03 -17.25 -4.71
CA SER A 38 -15.18 -16.44 -4.29
C SER A 38 -14.82 -15.27 -3.38
N HIS A 39 -13.54 -15.12 -3.07
CA HIS A 39 -13.02 -14.11 -2.15
C HIS A 39 -12.20 -13.08 -2.92
N GLY A 40 -12.26 -11.84 -2.44
CA GLY A 40 -11.49 -10.71 -2.95
C GLY A 40 -10.84 -9.93 -1.81
N THR A 41 -9.97 -9.00 -2.16
CA THR A 41 -9.39 -8.05 -1.22
C THR A 41 -9.71 -6.64 -1.68
N LEU A 42 -10.53 -5.92 -0.90
CA LEU A 42 -10.81 -4.52 -1.13
C LEU A 42 -9.79 -3.68 -0.36
N ARG A 43 -8.88 -3.01 -1.08
CA ARG A 43 -7.81 -2.19 -0.49
C ARG A 43 -8.19 -0.72 -0.52
N LEU A 44 -8.63 -0.22 0.62
CA LEU A 44 -9.01 1.16 0.84
C LEU A 44 -7.78 1.98 1.25
N THR A 45 -7.41 2.99 0.47
CA THR A 45 -6.29 3.89 0.77
C THR A 45 -6.79 5.24 1.28
N ASN A 46 -5.95 5.96 2.01
CA ASN A 46 -6.30 7.26 2.60
C ASN A 46 -7.55 7.20 3.51
N VAL A 47 -7.69 6.11 4.26
CA VAL A 47 -8.76 5.96 5.26
C VAL A 47 -8.44 6.86 6.45
N LEU A 48 -9.36 7.76 6.78
CA LEU A 48 -9.26 8.69 7.90
C LEU A 48 -9.69 7.98 9.19
N TYR A 49 -8.80 7.93 10.18
CA TYR A 49 -9.08 7.39 11.49
C TYR A 49 -9.66 8.49 12.39
N VAL A 50 -10.95 8.35 12.74
CA VAL A 50 -11.74 9.37 13.46
C VAL A 50 -12.40 8.73 14.69
N PRO A 51 -11.70 8.65 15.84
CA PRO A 51 -12.18 7.92 17.02
C PRO A 51 -13.46 8.49 17.64
N SER A 52 -13.73 9.79 17.44
CA SER A 52 -14.95 10.44 17.93
C SER A 52 -16.18 10.16 17.05
N ALA A 53 -15.99 9.58 15.86
CA ALA A 53 -17.07 9.19 14.96
C ALA A 53 -17.43 7.71 15.16
N ILE A 54 -18.63 7.32 14.68
CA ILE A 54 -19.11 5.93 14.72
C ILE A 54 -18.23 4.99 13.85
N CYS A 55 -17.58 5.53 12.82
CA CYS A 55 -16.73 4.77 11.93
C CYS A 55 -15.59 5.63 11.35
N ASN A 56 -14.59 4.94 10.81
CA ASN A 56 -13.56 5.55 9.97
C ASN A 56 -14.15 5.98 8.63
N ILE A 57 -13.52 6.96 8.00
CA ILE A 57 -14.09 7.63 6.83
C ILE A 57 -13.16 7.47 5.63
N ILE A 58 -13.74 7.10 4.50
CA ILE A 58 -13.08 7.14 3.20
C ILE A 58 -14.07 7.74 2.19
N GLY A 59 -13.56 8.57 1.28
CA GLY A 59 -14.33 9.15 0.20
C GLY A 59 -13.56 9.02 -1.12
N GLN A 60 -13.75 9.99 -2.02
CA GLN A 60 -12.82 10.16 -3.13
C GLN A 60 -11.38 10.28 -2.57
N PRO A 61 -10.38 9.57 -3.12
CA PRO A 61 -10.32 8.98 -4.47
C PRO A 61 -10.66 7.47 -4.56
N VAL A 62 -11.49 6.89 -3.67
CA VAL A 62 -11.80 5.44 -3.74
C VAL A 62 -12.31 4.99 -5.14
N VAL A 63 -12.97 5.91 -5.85
CA VAL A 63 -13.52 5.70 -7.20
C VAL A 63 -12.48 5.71 -8.31
N ASP A 64 -11.25 6.16 -8.05
CA ASP A 64 -10.17 6.18 -9.05
C ASP A 64 -9.65 4.76 -9.31
N ARG A 65 -9.78 3.87 -8.32
CA ARG A 65 -9.39 2.46 -8.41
C ARG A 65 -10.58 1.52 -8.59
N TYR A 66 -11.71 1.87 -8.00
CA TYR A 66 -12.86 0.98 -7.94
C TYR A 66 -14.07 1.58 -8.62
N ASN A 67 -14.69 0.79 -9.48
CA ASN A 67 -16.02 1.10 -9.98
C ASN A 67 -17.05 0.57 -8.97
N ILE A 68 -17.81 1.47 -8.36
CA ILE A 68 -18.82 1.15 -7.35
C ILE A 68 -20.19 1.38 -7.99
N ILE A 69 -20.91 0.28 -8.27
CA ILE A 69 -22.24 0.33 -8.85
C ILE A 69 -23.25 -0.17 -7.83
N THR A 70 -24.20 0.68 -7.48
CA THR A 70 -25.37 0.33 -6.66
C THR A 70 -26.63 0.31 -7.52
N ARG A 71 -27.43 -0.74 -7.43
CA ARG A 71 -28.73 -0.89 -8.12
C ARG A 71 -29.79 -1.32 -7.12
N GLY A 72 -30.70 -0.41 -6.77
CA GLY A 72 -31.74 -0.67 -5.79
C GLY A 72 -31.16 -1.04 -4.42
N ILE A 73 -31.30 -2.31 -4.03
CA ILE A 73 -30.92 -2.86 -2.71
C ILE A 73 -29.60 -3.67 -2.72
N GLU A 74 -28.91 -3.69 -3.85
CA GLU A 74 -27.66 -4.45 -4.03
C GLU A 74 -26.65 -3.64 -4.83
N GLY A 75 -25.41 -4.12 -4.88
CA GLY A 75 -24.38 -3.51 -5.69
C GLY A 75 -23.06 -4.24 -5.62
N THR A 76 -22.17 -3.84 -6.51
CA THR A 76 -20.91 -4.54 -6.78
C THR A 76 -19.78 -3.52 -6.86
N ILE A 77 -18.60 -3.93 -6.41
CA ILE A 77 -17.37 -3.17 -6.49
C ILE A 77 -16.39 -3.96 -7.34
N THR A 78 -15.96 -3.39 -8.46
CA THR A 78 -14.97 -3.99 -9.37
C THR A 78 -13.68 -3.19 -9.36
N ASP A 79 -12.53 -3.87 -9.39
CA ASP A 79 -11.24 -3.21 -9.59
C ASP A 79 -11.15 -2.74 -11.04
N LEU A 80 -10.82 -1.46 -11.26
CA LEU A 80 -10.74 -0.87 -12.59
C LEU A 80 -9.54 -1.37 -13.39
N SER A 81 -8.51 -1.89 -12.72
CA SER A 81 -7.28 -2.35 -13.39
C SER A 81 -7.50 -3.63 -14.20
N ASP A 82 -8.37 -4.53 -13.73
CA ASP A 82 -8.59 -5.84 -14.34
C ASP A 82 -10.09 -6.17 -14.59
N GLY A 83 -11.00 -5.31 -14.12
CA GLY A 83 -12.45 -5.47 -14.27
C GLY A 83 -13.07 -6.52 -13.34
N HIS A 84 -12.30 -7.17 -12.47
CA HIS A 84 -12.82 -8.24 -11.62
C HIS A 84 -13.60 -7.67 -10.44
N SER A 85 -14.71 -8.35 -10.10
CA SER A 85 -15.45 -8.06 -8.88
C SER A 85 -14.63 -8.43 -7.65
N VAL A 86 -14.36 -7.45 -6.79
CA VAL A 86 -13.60 -7.63 -5.54
C VAL A 86 -14.51 -7.66 -4.32
N ALA A 87 -15.69 -7.05 -4.39
CA ALA A 87 -16.65 -7.03 -3.30
C ALA A 87 -18.08 -6.83 -3.80
N TYR A 88 -19.06 -7.19 -2.98
CA TYR A 88 -20.47 -6.84 -3.22
C TYR A 88 -21.13 -6.38 -1.91
N PHE A 89 -22.18 -5.57 -2.06
CA PHE A 89 -22.99 -5.14 -0.93
C PHE A 89 -24.01 -6.21 -0.55
N LYS A 90 -24.14 -6.50 0.75
CA LYS A 90 -25.20 -7.37 1.28
C LYS A 90 -26.54 -6.87 0.77
N ARG A 91 -27.39 -7.79 0.33
CA ARG A 91 -28.75 -7.44 -0.09
C ARG A 91 -29.48 -6.83 1.10
N GLN A 92 -29.99 -5.63 0.91
CA GLN A 92 -30.72 -4.90 1.93
C GLN A 92 -32.16 -5.45 1.99
N MET A 93 -32.45 -6.33 2.95
CA MET A 93 -33.76 -6.98 3.10
C MET A 93 -34.74 -6.19 3.98
N GLU A 94 -34.25 -5.22 4.76
CA GLU A 94 -35.02 -4.41 5.70
C GLU A 94 -34.65 -2.93 5.55
N ALA A 95 -35.33 -2.04 6.29
CA ALA A 95 -35.14 -0.58 6.28
C ALA A 95 -33.72 -0.07 6.66
N ALA A 96 -32.71 -0.95 6.70
CA ALA A 96 -31.31 -0.65 6.96
C ALA A 96 -30.69 0.18 5.83
N LYS A 97 -30.81 1.51 5.88
CA LYS A 97 -30.57 2.43 4.75
C LYS A 97 -29.11 2.53 4.23
N ASN A 98 -28.16 1.81 4.79
CA ASN A 98 -26.74 1.91 4.43
C ASN A 98 -26.28 0.63 3.71
N PHE A 99 -25.61 0.80 2.57
CA PHE A 99 -24.95 -0.30 1.89
C PHE A 99 -23.80 -0.86 2.75
N GLU A 100 -23.84 -2.16 3.05
CA GLU A 100 -22.80 -2.84 3.81
C GLU A 100 -22.09 -3.89 2.95
N ILE A 101 -20.76 -3.88 2.93
CA ILE A 101 -19.99 -4.87 2.17
C ILE A 101 -20.08 -6.24 2.83
N ARG A 102 -20.19 -7.31 2.02
CA ARG A 102 -20.07 -8.68 2.52
C ARG A 102 -18.60 -9.04 2.75
N LEU A 103 -18.18 -9.01 4.02
CA LEU A 103 -16.88 -9.54 4.43
C LEU A 103 -16.82 -11.06 4.29
N SER A 104 -15.62 -11.57 4.05
CA SER A 104 -15.30 -12.99 4.21
C SER A 104 -15.34 -13.35 5.68
N GLY A 105 -16.07 -14.41 6.04
CA GLY A 105 -16.01 -14.96 7.39
C GLY A 105 -14.81 -15.91 7.56
N PRO A 106 -14.58 -16.40 8.80
CA PRO A 106 -13.61 -17.46 9.06
C PRO A 106 -13.85 -18.71 8.18
N PRO A 107 -12.80 -19.43 7.76
CA PRO A 107 -11.39 -19.22 8.10
C PRO A 107 -10.67 -18.17 7.24
N ILE A 108 -11.31 -17.65 6.20
CA ILE A 108 -10.63 -16.80 5.21
C ILE A 108 -10.52 -15.35 5.70
N GLY A 109 -11.63 -14.78 6.18
CA GLY A 109 -11.64 -13.43 6.72
C GLY A 109 -11.80 -13.40 8.23
N PRO A 110 -11.55 -12.23 8.85
CA PRO A 110 -11.56 -12.10 10.29
C PRO A 110 -12.97 -12.26 10.86
N LYS A 111 -13.05 -12.74 12.11
CA LYS A 111 -14.27 -12.62 12.90
C LYS A 111 -14.41 -11.15 13.32
N VAL A 112 -15.47 -10.49 12.87
CA VAL A 112 -15.77 -9.09 13.22
C VAL A 112 -16.85 -9.03 14.31
N GLY A 113 -16.85 -7.94 15.07
CA GLY A 113 -17.91 -7.63 16.03
C GLY A 113 -19.23 -7.25 15.35
N PRO A 114 -20.29 -7.01 16.14
CA PRO A 114 -21.55 -6.48 15.62
C PRO A 114 -21.36 -5.10 14.99
N SER A 115 -22.24 -4.75 14.05
CA SER A 115 -22.27 -3.42 13.44
C SER A 115 -22.55 -2.35 14.50
N PRO A 116 -21.82 -1.22 14.50
CA PRO A 116 -22.12 -0.11 15.40
C PRO A 116 -23.36 0.69 14.96
N PHE A 117 -23.91 0.41 13.76
CA PHE A 117 -25.10 1.09 13.24
C PHE A 117 -26.37 0.38 13.71
N ASN A 118 -27.28 1.16 14.30
CA ASN A 118 -28.61 0.71 14.70
C ASN A 118 -29.54 0.66 13.46
N PRO A 119 -30.12 -0.50 13.12
CA PRO A 119 -30.98 -0.64 11.93
C PRO A 119 -32.28 0.19 12.01
N SER A 120 -32.72 0.58 13.21
CA SER A 120 -33.91 1.41 13.42
C SER A 120 -33.65 2.91 13.30
N MET A 121 -32.38 3.33 13.18
CA MET A 121 -32.01 4.75 13.10
C MET A 121 -31.68 5.18 11.66
N MET A 122 -32.05 6.42 11.33
CA MET A 122 -31.55 7.09 10.13
C MET A 122 -30.30 7.90 10.47
N TYR A 123 -29.18 7.57 9.84
CA TYR A 123 -27.93 8.30 10.00
C TYR A 123 -27.74 9.29 8.85
N CYS A 124 -27.41 10.55 9.18
CA CYS A 124 -26.90 11.51 8.21
C CYS A 124 -25.36 11.46 8.23
N ILE A 125 -24.78 10.50 7.52
CA ILE A 125 -23.32 10.34 7.45
C ILE A 125 -22.81 11.18 6.29
N ARG A 126 -22.53 12.45 6.56
CA ARG A 126 -21.80 13.32 5.64
C ARG A 126 -20.54 13.80 6.34
N ALA A 127 -19.42 13.65 5.66
CA ALA A 127 -18.15 14.19 6.08
C ALA A 127 -17.46 14.84 4.88
N SER A 128 -16.94 16.04 5.06
CA SER A 128 -16.03 16.67 4.10
C SER A 128 -14.66 16.83 4.73
N TRP A 129 -13.66 16.31 4.03
CA TRP A 129 -12.26 16.60 4.35
C TRP A 129 -11.86 17.88 3.61
N PRO A 130 -11.18 18.87 4.22
CA PRO A 130 -10.79 20.09 3.50
C PRO A 130 -9.75 19.82 2.40
N ASP A 131 -9.78 20.61 1.32
CA ASP A 131 -8.78 20.54 0.24
C ASP A 131 -7.36 20.82 0.76
N SER A 132 -7.21 21.78 1.67
CA SER A 132 -5.91 22.10 2.29
C SER A 132 -5.27 20.90 2.98
N GLU A 133 -6.09 20.06 3.63
CA GLU A 133 -5.60 18.85 4.30
C GLU A 133 -5.28 17.73 3.30
N ARG A 134 -6.03 17.63 2.19
CA ARG A 134 -5.70 16.75 1.06
C ARG A 134 -4.36 17.12 0.43
N GLU A 135 -4.14 18.41 0.18
CA GLU A 135 -2.90 18.93 -0.38
C GLU A 135 -1.72 18.69 0.56
N ARG A 136 -1.91 18.91 1.87
CA ARG A 136 -0.88 18.62 2.87
C ARG A 136 -0.53 17.14 2.92
N LEU A 137 -1.52 16.25 2.80
CA LEU A 137 -1.28 14.81 2.68
C LEU A 137 -0.49 14.48 1.41
N ALA A 138 -0.88 15.03 0.26
CA ALA A 138 -0.22 14.79 -1.01
C ALA A 138 1.24 15.27 -0.98
N ALA A 139 1.51 16.45 -0.43
CA ALA A 139 2.86 16.98 -0.25
C ALA A 139 3.71 16.07 0.65
N LEU A 140 3.15 15.59 1.77
CA LEU A 140 3.84 14.65 2.65
C LEU A 140 4.11 13.29 1.99
N GLN A 141 3.19 12.81 1.14
CA GLN A 141 3.38 11.59 0.38
C GLN A 141 4.47 11.76 -0.68
N ALA A 142 4.47 12.88 -1.40
CA ALA A 142 5.51 13.22 -2.37
C ALA A 142 6.88 13.37 -1.72
N SER A 143 6.96 13.99 -0.53
CA SER A 143 8.22 14.12 0.21
C SER A 143 8.74 12.79 0.76
N ARG A 144 7.86 11.81 0.95
CA ARG A 144 8.20 10.46 1.43
C ARG A 144 8.48 9.47 0.32
N GLN A 145 8.13 9.78 -0.93
CA GLN A 145 8.58 8.99 -2.06
C GLN A 145 10.08 9.24 -2.22
N PRO A 146 10.96 8.22 -2.06
CA PRO A 146 12.31 8.34 -2.59
C PRO A 146 12.15 8.60 -4.09
N ALA A 147 12.85 9.60 -4.63
CA ALA A 147 12.76 10.05 -6.01
C ALA A 147 12.51 8.87 -6.97
N ALA A 148 11.25 8.69 -7.36
CA ALA A 148 10.77 7.54 -8.14
C ALA A 148 11.22 7.60 -9.61
N GLY A 149 12.29 8.33 -9.90
CA GLY A 149 12.99 8.42 -11.18
C GLY A 149 14.42 7.89 -11.17
N ALA A 150 15.02 7.59 -10.00
CA ALA A 150 16.39 7.02 -9.93
C ALA A 150 16.42 5.48 -10.04
N ASN A 151 15.29 4.84 -10.33
CA ASN A 151 15.07 3.40 -10.15
C ASN A 151 14.68 2.63 -11.43
N LEU A 152 14.63 3.31 -12.58
CA LEU A 152 14.23 2.67 -13.84
C LEU A 152 15.39 2.08 -14.63
N ASP A 153 16.63 2.51 -14.37
CA ASP A 153 17.83 1.89 -14.93
C ASP A 153 18.98 1.97 -13.92
N LEU A 154 19.85 0.96 -13.94
CA LEU A 154 21.16 1.07 -13.30
C LEU A 154 21.86 2.31 -13.86
N ALA A 155 22.24 3.24 -12.99
CA ALA A 155 23.03 4.39 -13.41
C ALA A 155 24.35 3.91 -14.04
N PRO A 156 24.97 4.67 -14.97
CA PRO A 156 26.21 4.25 -15.60
C PRO A 156 27.32 3.86 -14.61
N SER A 157 27.40 4.55 -13.47
CA SER A 157 28.30 4.22 -12.37
C SER A 157 28.01 2.87 -11.74
N GLU A 158 26.73 2.53 -11.53
CA GLU A 158 26.29 1.25 -10.98
C GLU A 158 26.59 0.10 -11.95
N LYS A 159 26.44 0.32 -13.27
CA LYS A 159 26.78 -0.68 -14.29
C LYS A 159 28.28 -0.96 -14.33
N THR A 160 29.12 0.07 -14.21
CA THR A 160 30.58 -0.08 -14.16
C THR A 160 31.00 -0.83 -12.90
N TRP A 161 30.50 -0.40 -11.74
CA TRP A 161 30.84 -1.02 -10.47
C TRP A 161 30.42 -2.50 -10.40
N LEU A 162 29.22 -2.80 -10.91
CA LEU A 162 28.72 -4.18 -11.01
C LEU A 162 29.58 -5.04 -11.95
N LYS A 163 30.08 -4.48 -13.06
CA LYS A 163 30.99 -5.19 -13.97
C LYS A 163 32.36 -5.42 -13.33
N GLU A 164 32.88 -4.46 -12.57
CA GLU A 164 34.18 -4.58 -11.89
C GLU A 164 34.16 -5.61 -10.75
N HIS A 165 33.08 -5.64 -9.95
CA HIS A 165 33.02 -6.48 -8.74
C HIS A 165 32.35 -7.84 -8.97
N PHE A 166 31.42 -7.93 -9.93
CA PHE A 166 30.59 -9.13 -10.14
C PHE A 166 30.52 -9.59 -11.60
N GLN A 167 31.31 -8.97 -12.51
CA GLN A 167 31.42 -9.26 -13.94
C GLN A 167 30.16 -9.01 -14.79
N SER A 168 28.97 -9.37 -14.30
CA SER A 168 27.69 -9.21 -15.00
C SER A 168 26.50 -9.19 -14.04
N GLU A 169 25.39 -8.58 -14.47
CA GLU A 169 24.14 -8.54 -13.69
C GLU A 169 23.61 -9.94 -13.42
N PHE A 170 23.78 -10.85 -14.39
CA PHE A 170 23.38 -12.24 -14.27
C PHE A 170 24.12 -12.97 -13.14
N GLN A 171 25.46 -12.86 -13.11
CA GLN A 171 26.26 -13.50 -12.06
C GLN A 171 25.98 -12.91 -10.68
N PHE A 172 25.82 -11.59 -10.60
CA PHE A 172 25.42 -10.91 -9.38
C PHE A 172 24.08 -11.42 -8.86
N LEU A 173 23.02 -11.41 -9.69
CA LEU A 173 21.70 -11.89 -9.27
C LEU A 173 21.73 -13.37 -8.89
N GLN A 174 22.43 -14.20 -9.65
CA GLN A 174 22.58 -15.62 -9.34
C GLN A 174 23.26 -15.87 -7.99
N LEU A 175 24.29 -15.09 -7.63
CA LEU A 175 24.99 -15.19 -6.35
C LEU A 175 24.07 -14.94 -5.14
N TYR A 176 23.14 -13.99 -5.28
CA TYR A 176 22.15 -13.66 -4.25
C TYR A 176 20.85 -14.48 -4.34
N GLY A 177 20.81 -15.51 -5.19
CA GLY A 177 19.63 -16.37 -5.36
C GLY A 177 18.46 -15.69 -6.07
N LEU A 178 18.71 -14.60 -6.79
CA LEU A 178 17.74 -13.79 -7.50
C LEU A 178 17.71 -14.14 -9.00
N SER A 179 16.55 -14.02 -9.62
CA SER A 179 16.38 -14.32 -11.06
C SER A 179 16.42 -13.07 -11.93
N VAL A 180 17.21 -13.10 -13.01
CA VAL A 180 17.20 -12.06 -14.05
C VAL A 180 15.88 -12.02 -14.85
N PHE A 181 15.05 -13.07 -14.75
CA PHE A 181 13.78 -13.16 -15.51
C PHE A 181 12.58 -12.61 -14.73
N LYS A 182 12.76 -12.21 -13.48
CA LYS A 182 11.71 -11.64 -12.63
C LYS A 182 12.05 -10.20 -12.31
N GLU A 183 11.20 -9.27 -12.70
CA GLU A 183 11.48 -7.84 -12.51
C GLU A 183 11.49 -7.45 -11.03
N GLU A 184 10.74 -8.17 -10.20
CA GLU A 184 10.74 -8.07 -8.75
C GLU A 184 12.12 -8.43 -8.16
N ASP A 185 12.67 -9.59 -8.55
CA ASP A 185 14.00 -10.04 -8.13
C ASP A 185 15.10 -9.10 -8.65
N ARG A 186 14.94 -8.53 -9.86
CA ARG A 186 15.87 -7.53 -10.38
C ARG A 186 15.85 -6.23 -9.58
N LYS A 187 14.67 -5.77 -9.12
CA LYS A 187 14.54 -4.61 -8.22
C LYS A 187 15.20 -4.87 -6.87
N GLU A 188 15.01 -6.07 -6.34
CA GLU A 188 15.66 -6.51 -5.10
C GLU A 188 17.19 -6.52 -5.27
N GLY A 189 17.69 -7.08 -6.37
CA GLY A 189 19.11 -7.08 -6.70
C GLY A 189 19.70 -5.67 -6.80
N ARG A 190 19.01 -4.72 -7.43
CA ARG A 190 19.45 -3.31 -7.48
C ARG A 190 19.55 -2.67 -6.09
N THR A 191 18.65 -3.03 -5.18
CA THR A 191 18.66 -2.54 -3.79
C THR A 191 19.85 -3.10 -3.02
N ILE A 192 20.14 -4.39 -3.18
CA ILE A 192 21.32 -5.05 -2.60
C ILE A 192 22.61 -4.42 -3.14
N LEU A 193 22.71 -4.24 -4.46
CA LEU A 193 23.88 -3.63 -5.11
C LEU A 193 24.21 -2.25 -4.53
N ARG A 194 23.21 -1.38 -4.43
CA ARG A 194 23.38 -0.03 -3.86
C ARG A 194 23.77 -0.04 -2.39
N THR A 195 23.25 -1.01 -1.64
CA THR A 195 23.58 -1.17 -0.22
C THR A 195 25.05 -1.55 -0.06
N ILE A 196 25.56 -2.45 -0.90
CA ILE A 196 26.98 -2.86 -0.90
C ILE A 196 27.87 -1.69 -1.35
N MET A 197 27.48 -0.98 -2.42
CA MET A 197 28.21 0.21 -2.88
C MET A 197 28.35 1.27 -1.78
N ALA A 198 27.25 1.60 -1.09
CA ALA A 198 27.27 2.58 -0.01
C ALA A 198 28.17 2.17 1.17
N HIS A 199 28.17 0.88 1.55
CA HIS A 199 29.04 0.38 2.62
C HIS A 199 30.53 0.33 2.22
N ASN A 200 30.84 0.27 0.92
CA ASN A 200 32.22 0.31 0.43
C ASN A 200 32.77 1.74 0.36
N GLU A 201 31.92 2.75 0.16
CA GLU A 201 32.33 4.16 0.15
C GLU A 201 32.63 4.71 1.56
N ASP A 202 32.00 4.15 2.61
CA ASP A 202 32.22 4.56 4.01
C ASP A 202 33.39 3.84 4.71
N GLY A 203 34.11 2.96 4.00
CA GLY A 203 35.15 2.07 4.55
C GLY A 203 36.61 2.49 4.33
N ALA A 204 36.88 3.71 3.84
CA ALA A 204 38.24 4.20 3.65
C ALA A 204 38.81 4.82 4.94
N SER A 205 39.14 4.00 5.94
CA SER A 205 40.10 4.37 6.99
C SER A 205 41.00 3.20 7.38
N ASP A 206 42.25 3.27 6.92
CA ASP A 206 43.51 2.73 7.46
C ASP A 206 43.54 1.29 8.03
N ASN A 207 44.35 0.41 7.42
CA ASN A 207 45.78 0.34 7.77
C ASN A 207 46.51 -0.68 6.87
N GLU A 208 47.34 -0.21 5.95
CA GLU A 208 48.50 -0.96 5.48
C GLU A 208 49.49 -1.10 6.63
N LYS A 209 49.93 -2.32 6.97
CA LYS A 209 51.35 -2.68 7.15
C LYS A 209 51.49 -4.20 7.09
N SER A 210 51.76 -4.74 5.90
CA SER A 210 52.53 -5.98 5.80
C SER A 210 53.99 -5.58 5.58
N ASP A 211 54.80 -5.67 6.62
CA ASP A 211 56.25 -5.57 6.52
C ASP A 211 56.77 -6.76 5.69
N GLY A 212 56.95 -6.53 4.39
CA GLY A 212 57.72 -7.38 3.49
C GLY A 212 59.18 -6.98 3.56
N PHE A 213 59.97 -7.81 4.25
CA PHE A 213 61.42 -7.76 4.31
C PHE A 213 62.02 -7.96 2.90
N ASP A 214 62.89 -7.04 2.51
CA ASP A 214 63.42 -6.83 1.16
C ASP A 214 64.46 -7.89 0.76
N PHE A 215 64.58 -8.14 -0.55
CA PHE A 215 65.55 -9.04 -1.15
C PHE A 215 66.62 -8.20 -1.86
N GLU A 216 67.90 -8.36 -1.54
CA GLU A 216 68.96 -7.86 -2.41
C GLU A 216 69.98 -8.95 -2.77
N THR A 217 70.29 -8.97 -4.06
CA THR A 217 71.13 -9.95 -4.75
C THR A 217 72.52 -9.33 -4.96
N ARG A 218 73.55 -9.83 -4.29
CA ARG A 218 74.87 -10.17 -4.88
C ARG A 218 75.84 -10.74 -3.86
#